data_AF-A0A4U9U1K3-F1
#
_entry.id   AF-A0A4U9U1K3-F1
#
_cell.length_a   1.000
_cell.length_b   1.000
_cell.length_c   1.000
_cell.angle_alpha   90.00
_cell.angle_beta   90.00
_cell.angle_gamma   90.00
#
_symmetry.space_group_name_H-M   'P 1'
#
loop_
_entity.id
_entity.type
_entity.pdbx_description
1 polymer ?
#
loop_
_entity_poly.entity_id
_entity_poly.type
_entity_poly.pdbx_seq_one_letter_code
_entity_poly.pdbx_strand_id
1 'polypeptide(L)'
;MAYQNIRLPQPNLGVRVNEFIDRPFLLKTAETIRLGTGIPQIFNDEVVVPAFLNRGVSLEDARDYAVVGCVELSIPGRTYGLHDIACSTC
;
A
#
# COMPACT_ATOMS: atom_id res chain seq x y z
N MET A 1 -10.27 12.34 -7.29
CA MET A 1 -8.89 11.87 -7.05
C MET A 1 -7.98 12.53 -8.07
N ALA A 2 -6.87 13.16 -7.67
CA ALA A 2 -6.03 13.97 -8.58
C ALA A 2 -5.54 13.19 -9.81
N TYR A 3 -5.26 11.90 -9.65
CA TYR A 3 -4.86 10.99 -10.73
C TYR A 3 -5.84 10.99 -11.92
N GLN A 4 -7.16 11.03 -11.67
CA GLN A 4 -8.18 10.98 -12.73
C GLN A 4 -8.07 12.16 -13.72
N ASN A 5 -7.49 13.28 -13.26
CA ASN A 5 -7.30 14.50 -14.06
C ASN A 5 -6.00 14.45 -14.86
N ILE A 6 -4.90 13.97 -14.25
CA ILE A 6 -3.55 14.03 -14.86
C ILE A 6 -3.20 12.78 -15.67
N ARG A 7 -3.63 11.59 -15.20
CA ARG A 7 -3.40 10.27 -15.83
C ARG A 7 -1.95 9.99 -16.23
N LEU A 8 -1.00 10.56 -15.50
CA LEU A 8 0.42 10.29 -15.70
C LEU A 8 0.80 8.97 -15.02
N PRO A 9 1.77 8.22 -15.57
CA PRO A 9 2.21 6.95 -15.00
C PRO A 9 2.90 7.12 -13.64
N GLN A 10 3.31 8.33 -13.27
CA GLN A 10 3.93 8.65 -12.00
C GLN A 10 3.16 9.77 -11.29
N PRO A 11 3.07 9.74 -9.95
CA PRO A 11 3.67 8.75 -9.04
C PRO A 11 2.96 7.37 -9.09
N ASN A 12 3.64 6.32 -8.63
CA ASN A 12 3.01 5.02 -8.42
C ASN A 12 1.99 5.09 -7.26
N LEU A 13 0.71 5.22 -7.61
CA LEU A 13 -0.36 5.43 -6.65
C LEU A 13 -0.87 4.07 -6.13
N GLY A 14 -0.75 3.87 -4.82
CA GLY A 14 -1.31 2.73 -4.11
C GLY A 14 -2.48 3.13 -3.20
N VAL A 15 -3.39 2.20 -2.97
CA VAL A 15 -4.48 2.30 -2.00
C VAL A 15 -4.44 1.09 -1.07
N ARG A 16 -4.41 1.34 0.23
CA ARG A 16 -4.56 0.32 1.26
C ARG A 16 -6.05 0.10 1.54
N VAL A 17 -6.43 -1.16 1.66
CA VAL A 17 -7.82 -1.57 1.91
C VAL A 17 -7.91 -2.42 3.16
N ASN A 18 -9.01 -2.23 3.89
CA ASN A 18 -9.41 -3.05 5.02
C ASN A 18 -10.94 -3.09 5.12
N GLU A 19 -11.47 -3.92 6.01
CA GLU A 19 -12.90 -4.08 6.29
C GLU A 19 -13.59 -2.75 6.67
N PHE A 20 -12.87 -1.84 7.32
CA PHE A 20 -13.39 -0.56 7.82
C PHE A 20 -13.21 0.61 6.85
N ILE A 21 -12.74 0.35 5.62
CA ILE A 21 -12.54 1.41 4.64
C ILE A 21 -13.86 2.12 4.31
N ASP A 22 -13.79 3.45 4.21
CA ASP A 22 -14.93 4.27 3.80
C ASP A 22 -15.45 3.82 2.43
N ARG A 23 -16.75 3.48 2.37
CA ARG A 23 -17.38 2.92 1.16
C ARG A 23 -17.36 3.91 -0.02
N PRO A 24 -17.69 5.20 0.16
CA PRO A 24 -17.47 6.21 -0.88
C PRO A 24 -16.03 6.26 -1.41
N PHE A 25 -15.03 6.19 -0.53
CA PHE A 25 -13.63 6.16 -0.96
C PHE A 25 -13.27 4.88 -1.75
N LEU A 26 -13.76 3.72 -1.33
CA LEU A 26 -13.57 2.46 -2.06
C LEU A 26 -14.24 2.51 -3.45
N LEU A 27 -15.45 3.07 -3.53
CA LEU A 27 -16.13 3.29 -4.82
C LEU A 27 -15.31 4.23 -5.72
N LYS A 28 -14.76 5.30 -5.16
CA LYS A 28 -13.90 6.22 -5.93
C LYS A 28 -12.61 5.58 -6.43
N THR A 29 -12.07 4.64 -5.65
CA THR A 29 -10.95 3.80 -6.05
C THR A 29 -11.33 2.91 -7.23
N ALA A 30 -12.48 2.22 -7.16
CA ALA A 30 -12.98 1.39 -8.25
C ALA A 30 -13.27 2.19 -9.55
N GLU A 31 -13.82 3.41 -9.43
CA GLU A 31 -13.97 4.32 -10.58
C GLU A 31 -12.64 4.65 -11.25
N THR A 32 -11.57 4.77 -10.45
CA THR A 32 -10.22 5.03 -10.97
C THR A 32 -9.67 3.81 -11.69
N ILE A 33 -9.83 2.60 -11.13
CA ILE A 33 -9.45 1.34 -11.78
C ILE A 33 -10.15 1.19 -13.14
N ARG A 34 -11.43 1.57 -13.22
CA ARG A 34 -12.22 1.51 -14.47
C ARG A 34 -11.62 2.31 -15.63
N LEU A 35 -10.74 3.29 -15.36
CA LEU A 35 -10.05 4.04 -16.40
C LEU A 35 -9.05 3.18 -17.21
N GLY A 36 -8.70 1.98 -16.72
CA GLY A 36 -7.89 1.01 -17.46
C GLY A 36 -6.40 1.34 -17.51
N THR A 37 -5.92 2.21 -16.61
CA THR A 37 -4.51 2.64 -16.58
C THR A 37 -3.60 1.74 -15.74
N GLY A 38 -4.16 0.73 -15.07
CA GLY A 38 -3.43 -0.12 -14.11
C GLY A 38 -3.22 0.50 -12.73
N ILE A 39 -3.83 1.65 -12.45
CA ILE A 39 -3.71 2.41 -11.20
C ILE A 39 -5.09 2.55 -10.53
N PRO A 40 -5.18 2.54 -9.18
CA PRO A 40 -4.10 2.32 -8.22
C PRO A 40 -3.79 0.84 -7.99
N GLN A 41 -2.60 0.59 -7.43
CA GLN A 41 -2.27 -0.68 -6.81
C GLN A 41 -3.08 -0.85 -5.51
N ILE A 42 -3.50 -2.08 -5.19
CA ILE A 42 -4.34 -2.36 -4.02
C ILE A 42 -3.57 -3.24 -3.04
N PHE A 43 -3.49 -2.82 -1.78
CA PHE A 43 -2.79 -3.53 -0.70
C PHE A 43 -3.76 -3.89 0.42
N ASN A 44 -3.76 -5.16 0.83
CA ASN A 44 -4.70 -5.72 1.80
C ASN A 44 -4.10 -5.68 3.22
N ASP A 45 -4.64 -4.84 4.09
CA ASP A 45 -4.14 -4.68 5.46
C ASP A 45 -4.39 -5.93 6.32
N GLU A 46 -5.46 -6.70 6.08
CA GLU A 46 -5.73 -7.97 6.78
C GLU A 46 -4.69 -9.05 6.52
N VAL A 47 -3.89 -8.90 5.46
CA VAL A 47 -2.77 -9.80 5.15
C VAL A 47 -1.44 -9.19 5.56
N VAL A 48 -1.24 -7.91 5.25
CA VAL A 48 0.04 -7.22 5.48
C VAL A 48 0.32 -7.02 6.96
N VAL A 49 -0.66 -6.55 7.74
CA VAL A 49 -0.47 -6.24 9.16
C VAL A 49 -0.09 -7.51 9.94
N PRO A 50 -0.81 -8.64 9.83
CA PRO A 50 -0.39 -9.87 10.51
C PRO A 50 0.98 -10.38 10.08
N ALA A 51 1.37 -10.19 8.81
CA ALA A 51 2.70 -10.59 8.34
C ALA A 51 3.83 -9.82 9.04
N PHE A 52 3.64 -8.53 9.30
CA PHE A 52 4.57 -7.72 10.10
C PHE A 52 4.58 -8.13 11.57
N LEU A 53 3.42 -8.37 12.17
CA LEU A 53 3.32 -8.85 13.56
C LEU A 53 4.07 -10.17 13.76
N ASN A 54 3.93 -11.10 12.80
CA ASN A 54 4.64 -12.39 12.81
C ASN A 54 6.16 -12.25 12.72
N ARG A 55 6.67 -11.09 12.27
CA ARG A 55 8.10 -10.72 12.23
C ARG A 55 8.55 -9.90 13.43
N GLY A 56 7.71 -9.75 14.45
CA GLY A 56 8.04 -9.03 15.69
C GLY A 56 7.90 -7.51 15.60
N VAL A 57 7.29 -6.99 14.52
CA VAL A 57 6.99 -5.56 14.40
C VAL A 57 5.84 -5.20 15.35
N SER A 58 5.92 -4.03 15.97
CA SER A 58 4.84 -3.52 16.83
C SER A 58 3.54 -3.32 16.03
N LEU A 59 2.38 -3.46 16.66
CA LEU A 59 1.10 -3.23 15.97
C LEU A 59 0.97 -1.81 15.43
N GLU A 60 1.53 -0.83 16.14
CA GLU A 60 1.56 0.57 15.72
C GLU A 60 2.35 0.73 14.42
N ASP A 61 3.60 0.25 14.39
CA ASP A 61 4.46 0.31 13.21
C ASP A 61 3.90 -0.52 12.04
N ALA A 62 3.33 -1.70 12.34
CA ALA A 62 2.72 -2.56 11.34
C ALA A 62 1.49 -1.93 10.68
N ARG A 63 0.73 -1.08 11.38
CA ARG A 63 -0.41 -0.34 10.82
C ARG A 63 0.01 0.89 10.04
N ASP A 64 1.19 1.44 10.31
CA ASP A 64 1.75 2.61 9.62
C ASP A 64 2.69 2.22 8.46
N TYR A 65 2.59 0.98 7.97
CA TYR A 65 3.39 0.54 6.82
C TYR A 65 3.08 1.34 5.55
N ALA A 66 4.11 1.47 4.71
CA ALA A 66 4.04 2.04 3.38
C ALA A 66 4.50 1.05 2.32
N VAL A 67 4.18 1.36 1.07
CA VAL A 67 4.68 0.62 -0.10
C VAL A 67 5.76 1.44 -0.76
N VAL A 68 6.90 0.82 -0.99
CA VAL A 68 8.05 1.38 -1.70
C VAL A 68 8.13 0.68 -3.04
N GLY A 69 8.48 1.42 -4.10
CA GLY A 69 8.70 0.81 -5.42
C GLY A 69 7.43 0.21 -6.02
N CYS A 70 7.48 -1.08 -6.30
CA CYS A 70 6.42 -1.81 -7.00
C CYS A 70 5.42 -2.44 -6.02
N VAL A 71 5.91 -3.20 -5.04
CA VAL A 71 5.07 -3.96 -4.09
C VAL A 71 5.72 -4.12 -2.71
N GLU A 72 6.91 -3.54 -2.53
CA GLU A 72 7.74 -3.77 -1.36
C GLU A 72 7.15 -3.07 -0.13
N LEU A 73 6.91 -3.83 0.93
CA LEU A 73 6.33 -3.32 2.18
C LEU A 73 7.44 -2.82 3.10
N SER A 74 7.26 -1.63 3.67
CA SER A 74 8.26 -0.95 4.50
C SER A 74 7.61 -0.23 5.68
N ILE A 75 8.34 -0.08 6.78
CA ILE A 75 7.96 0.79 7.90
C ILE A 75 8.73 2.11 7.73
N PRO A 76 8.05 3.22 7.43
CA PRO A 76 8.68 4.51 7.25
C PRO A 76 9.62 4.87 8.42
N GLY A 77 10.87 5.20 8.11
CA GLY A 77 11.86 5.63 9.11
C GLY A 77 12.40 4.52 10.01
N ARG A 78 11.96 3.26 9.86
CA ARG A 78 12.42 2.13 10.71
C ARG A 78 12.96 0.94 9.93
N THR A 79 12.73 0.86 8.61
CA THR A 79 13.28 -0.20 7.76
C THR A 79 14.53 0.28 7.01
N TYR A 80 15.62 -0.49 7.07
CA TYR A 80 16.79 -0.27 6.21
C TYR A 80 16.49 -0.77 4.79
N GLY A 81 16.50 0.15 3.82
CA GLY A 81 15.80 0.03 2.54
C GLY A 81 16.45 -0.81 1.44
N LEU A 82 16.89 -2.03 1.74
CA LEU A 82 17.20 -3.04 0.73
C LEU A 82 15.90 -3.69 0.22
N HIS A 83 14.94 -2.88 -0.24
CA HIS A 83 13.57 -3.29 -0.49
C HIS A 83 13.44 -4.33 -1.63
N ASP A 84 14.37 -4.32 -2.59
CA ASP A 84 14.47 -5.30 -3.67
C ASP A 84 14.89 -6.71 -3.17
N ILE A 85 15.27 -6.82 -1.89
CA ILE A 85 15.50 -8.06 -1.17
C ILE A 85 14.35 -8.20 -0.16
N ALA A 86 13.30 -8.90 -0.59
CA ALA A 86 12.07 -9.12 0.17
C ALA A 86 12.31 -9.37 1.66
N CYS A 87 12.00 -8.37 2.52
CA CYS A 87 11.85 -8.45 3.98
C CYS A 87 12.54 -9.68 4.63
N SER A 88 13.86 -9.81 4.46
CA SER A 88 14.61 -11.00 4.86
C SER A 88 15.37 -10.83 6.17
N THR A 89 15.42 -9.63 6.74
CA THR A 89 16.07 -9.38 8.03
C THR A 89 15.41 -8.19 8.74
N CYS A 90 14.51 -8.48 9.67
CA CYS A 90 14.60 -7.87 10.99
C CYS A 90 15.67 -8.63 11.78
#